data_AF-E6ZVJ6-F1
#
_entry.id   AF-E6ZVJ6-F1
#
_cell.length_a   1.000
_cell.length_b   1.000
_cell.length_c   1.000
_cell.angle_alpha   90.00
_cell.angle_beta   90.00
_cell.angle_gamma   90.00
#
_symmetry.space_group_name_H-M   'P 1'
#
loop_
_entity.id
_entity.type
_entity.pdbx_description
1 polymer ?
#
loop_
_entity_poly.entity_id
_entity_poly.type
_entity_poly.pdbx_seq_one_letter_code
_entity_poly.pdbx_strand_id
1 'polypeptide(L)'
;MPAPRPAAVVAISLAAYYSGRENPSFANVFGGTANLDKWFYLIAKIHVAEAAAMFVYSLYRGADLITTIKCSLTQFVVGFPTYFQFKKLNN
;
A
#
# COMPACT_ATOMS: atom_id res chain seq x y z
N MET A 1 7.85 2.36 -19.73
CA MET A 1 8.55 1.75 -18.59
C MET A 1 7.61 0.76 -17.93
N PRO A 2 7.99 -0.51 -17.70
CA PRO A 2 7.13 -1.45 -16.97
C PRO A 2 6.91 -0.94 -15.55
N ALA A 3 5.65 -0.95 -15.08
CA ALA A 3 5.35 -0.59 -13.70
C ALA A 3 6.13 -1.50 -12.74
N PRO A 4 6.70 -0.96 -11.65
CA PRO A 4 7.39 -1.78 -10.66
C PRO A 4 6.45 -2.85 -10.12
N ARG A 5 6.93 -4.09 -10.06
CA ARG A 5 6.11 -5.23 -9.61
C ARG A 5 5.68 -4.98 -8.16
N PRO A 6 4.44 -5.33 -7.76
CA PRO A 6 3.94 -5.08 -6.40
C PRO A 6 4.90 -5.58 -5.31
N ALA A 7 5.50 -6.75 -5.51
CA ALA A 7 6.50 -7.32 -4.60
C ALA A 7 7.77 -6.46 -4.43
N ALA A 8 8.21 -5.74 -5.47
CA ALA A 8 9.36 -4.85 -5.40
C ALA A 8 9.04 -3.61 -4.56
N VAL A 9 7.82 -3.05 -4.71
CA VAL A 9 7.36 -1.92 -3.91
C VAL A 9 7.29 -2.31 -2.42
N VAL A 10 6.69 -3.47 -2.10
CA VAL A 10 6.67 -4.03 -0.73
C VAL A 10 8.08 -4.11 -0.14
N ALA A 11 8.98 -4.77 -0.86
CA ALA A 11 10.33 -5.05 -0.37
C ALA A 11 11.11 -3.75 -0.14
N ILE A 12 10.98 -2.76 -1.03
CA ILE A 12 11.64 -1.46 -0.90
C ILE A 12 11.05 -0.68 0.28
N SER A 13 9.72 -0.66 0.44
CA SER A 13 9.06 0.04 1.56
C SER A 13 9.41 -0.58 2.92
N LEU A 14 9.44 -1.90 3.01
CA LEU A 14 9.88 -2.61 4.22
C LEU A 14 11.36 -2.39 4.52
N ALA A 15 12.23 -2.50 3.50
CA ALA A 15 13.65 -2.23 3.67
C ALA A 15 13.90 -0.78 4.10
N ALA A 16 13.20 0.19 3.51
CA ALA A 16 13.28 1.60 3.90
C ALA A 16 12.78 1.84 5.34
N TYR A 17 11.75 1.13 5.78
CA TYR A 17 11.26 1.23 7.17
C TYR A 17 12.26 0.64 8.18
N TYR A 18 12.79 -0.56 7.93
CA TYR A 18 13.76 -1.20 8.82
C TYR A 18 15.10 -0.46 8.83
N SER A 19 15.69 -0.21 7.66
CA SER A 19 16.96 0.52 7.55
C SER A 19 16.82 2.00 7.94
N GLY A 20 15.64 2.59 7.79
CA GLY A 20 15.36 3.98 8.18
C GLY A 20 15.31 4.20 9.68
N ARG A 21 14.94 3.17 10.46
CA ARG A 21 15.02 3.21 11.93
C ARG A 21 16.46 3.06 12.44
N GLU A 22 17.30 2.32 11.72
CA GLU A 22 18.71 2.13 12.08
C GLU A 22 19.62 3.26 11.58
N ASN A 23 19.14 4.08 10.63
CA ASN A 23 19.88 5.21 10.07
C ASN A 23 19.37 6.56 10.59
N PRO A 24 20.09 7.22 11.53
CA PRO A 24 19.66 8.50 12.10
C PRO A 24 19.58 9.65 11.08
N SER A 25 20.37 9.61 10.00
CA SER A 25 20.27 10.61 8.92
C SER A 25 18.96 10.46 8.15
N PHE A 26 18.50 9.24 7.92
CA PHE A 26 17.19 8.99 7.30
C PHE A 26 16.05 9.39 8.24
N ALA A 27 16.12 9.00 9.51
CA ALA A 27 15.12 9.39 10.50
C ALA A 27 14.97 10.92 10.64
N ASN A 28 16.07 11.67 10.53
CA ASN A 28 16.06 13.13 10.58
C ASN A 28 15.35 13.79 9.39
N VAL A 29 15.32 13.17 8.20
CA VAL A 29 14.52 13.67 7.06
C VAL A 29 13.03 13.75 7.40
N PHE A 30 12.57 12.86 8.28
CA PHE A 30 11.20 12.82 8.75
C PHE A 30 11.03 13.47 10.13
N GLY A 31 12.03 14.22 10.62
CA GLY A 31 11.98 14.91 11.90
C GLY A 31 12.19 14.01 13.13
N GLY A 32 12.93 12.91 12.97
CA GLY A 32 13.29 11.95 14.01
C GLY A 32 12.45 10.66 13.99
N THR A 33 12.91 9.63 14.71
CA THR A 33 12.27 8.30 14.76
C THR A 33 10.82 8.35 15.27
N ALA A 34 10.52 9.23 16.24
CA ALA A 34 9.16 9.43 16.74
C ALA A 34 8.20 10.01 15.69
N ASN A 35 8.68 10.79 14.73
CA ASN A 35 7.87 11.30 13.62
C ASN A 35 7.81 10.30 12.46
N LEU A 36 8.88 9.52 12.20
CA LEU A 36 8.83 8.37 11.28
C LEU A 36 7.69 7.40 11.65
N ASP A 37 7.54 7.09 12.93
CA ASP A 37 6.50 6.17 13.41
C ASP A 37 5.09 6.75 13.19
N LYS A 38 4.91 8.06 13.38
CA LYS A 38 3.65 8.75 13.07
C LYS A 38 3.35 8.74 11.58
N TRP A 39 4.34 8.99 10.73
CA TRP A 39 4.20 8.93 9.28
C TRP A 39 3.83 7.52 8.81
N PHE A 40 4.51 6.50 9.33
CA PHE A 40 4.20 5.11 9.02
C PHE A 40 2.77 4.75 9.48
N TYR A 41 2.39 5.14 10.69
CA TYR A 41 1.04 4.90 11.21
C TYR A 41 -0.03 5.61 10.38
N LEU A 42 0.22 6.84 9.94
CA LEU A 42 -0.68 7.59 9.07
C LEU A 42 -0.85 6.91 7.70
N ILE A 43 0.26 6.55 7.04
CA ILE A 43 0.26 5.85 5.74
C ILE A 43 -0.46 4.52 5.86
N ALA A 44 -0.18 3.74 6.92
CA ALA A 44 -0.85 2.47 7.17
C ALA A 44 -2.37 2.67 7.32
N LYS A 45 -2.83 3.67 8.09
CA LYS A 45 -4.27 3.95 8.23
C LYS A 45 -4.93 4.33 6.91
N ILE A 46 -4.26 5.13 6.08
CA ILE A 46 -4.74 5.47 4.73
C ILE A 46 -4.89 4.19 3.92
N HIS A 47 -3.85 3.36 3.83
CA HIS A 47 -3.88 2.11 3.07
C HIS A 47 -4.93 1.12 3.57
N VAL A 48 -5.21 1.05 4.88
CA VAL A 48 -6.34 0.27 5.40
C VAL A 48 -7.67 0.78 4.85
N ALA A 49 -7.90 2.09 4.87
CA ALA A 49 -9.13 2.69 4.33
C ALA A 49 -9.26 2.44 2.82
N GLU A 50 -8.17 2.56 2.08
CA GLU A 50 -8.12 2.29 0.63
C GLU A 50 -8.38 0.81 0.30
N ALA A 51 -7.80 -0.11 1.07
CA ALA A 51 -8.04 -1.55 0.93
C ALA A 51 -9.48 -1.93 1.26
N ALA A 52 -10.07 -1.32 2.29
CA ALA A 52 -11.47 -1.53 2.65
C ALA A 52 -12.41 -1.01 1.55
N ALA A 53 -12.13 0.16 0.99
CA ALA A 53 -12.88 0.70 -0.14
C ALA A 53 -12.79 -0.22 -1.36
N MET A 54 -11.61 -0.77 -1.66
CA MET A 54 -11.42 -1.75 -2.73
C MET A 54 -12.15 -3.06 -2.50
N PHE A 55 -12.18 -3.54 -1.26
CA PHE A 55 -12.91 -4.75 -0.89
C PHE A 55 -14.41 -4.58 -1.18
N VAL A 56 -15.00 -3.48 -0.70
CA VAL A 56 -16.41 -3.16 -0.91
C VAL A 56 -16.71 -2.95 -2.40
N TYR A 57 -15.87 -2.22 -3.12
CA TYR A 57 -16.03 -2.00 -4.57
C TYR A 57 -16.00 -3.30 -5.37
N SER A 58 -15.04 -4.19 -5.05
CA SER A 58 -14.88 -5.47 -5.75
C SER A 58 -16.09 -6.37 -5.53
N LEU A 59 -16.63 -6.42 -4.31
CA LEU A 59 -17.87 -7.14 -4.00
C LEU A 59 -19.07 -6.53 -4.73
N TYR A 60 -19.19 -5.20 -4.73
CA TYR A 60 -20.26 -4.49 -5.43
C TYR A 60 -20.27 -4.77 -6.95
N ARG A 61 -19.09 -4.90 -7.57
CA ARG A 61 -18.94 -5.27 -8.99
C ARG A 61 -19.16 -6.76 -9.26
N GLY A 62 -19.46 -7.56 -8.25
CA GLY A 62 -19.73 -9.00 -8.40
C GLY A 62 -18.46 -9.85 -8.59
N ALA A 63 -17.30 -9.37 -8.15
CA ALA A 63 -16.08 -10.15 -8.21
C ALA A 63 -16.11 -11.36 -7.26
N ASP A 64 -15.52 -12.47 -7.68
CA ASP A 64 -15.35 -13.63 -6.81
C ASP A 64 -14.48 -13.27 -5.59
N LEU A 65 -14.63 -14.05 -4.50
CA LEU A 65 -13.96 -13.77 -3.24
C LEU A 65 -12.43 -13.75 -3.38
N ILE A 66 -11.85 -14.61 -4.23
CA ILE A 66 -10.40 -14.66 -4.45
C ILE A 66 -9.94 -13.38 -5.16
N THR A 67 -10.66 -12.93 -6.19
CA THR A 67 -10.37 -11.67 -6.89
C THR A 67 -10.49 -10.48 -5.95
N THR A 68 -11.53 -10.44 -5.12
CA THR A 68 -11.76 -9.38 -4.12
C THR A 68 -10.60 -9.30 -3.12
N ILE A 69 -10.18 -10.43 -2.55
CA ILE A 69 -9.05 -10.49 -1.61
C ILE A 69 -7.76 -10.04 -2.29
N LYS A 70 -7.49 -10.52 -3.51
CA LYS A 70 -6.29 -10.13 -4.27
C LYS A 70 -6.23 -8.62 -4.52
N CYS A 71 -7.35 -8.01 -4.94
CA CYS A 71 -7.39 -6.57 -5.20
C CYS A 71 -7.21 -5.76 -3.92
N SER A 72 -7.86 -6.17 -2.83
CA SER A 72 -7.78 -5.48 -1.53
C SER A 72 -6.38 -5.55 -0.93
N LEU A 73 -5.74 -6.72 -0.95
CA LEU A 73 -4.36 -6.89 -0.48
C LEU A 73 -3.35 -6.12 -1.35
N THR A 74 -3.56 -6.10 -2.67
CA THR A 74 -2.71 -5.30 -3.56
C THR A 74 -2.83 -3.81 -3.22
N GLN A 75 -4.04 -3.33 -2.94
CA GLN A 75 -4.25 -1.93 -2.58
C GLN A 75 -3.68 -1.57 -1.22
N PHE A 76 -3.79 -2.47 -0.24
CA PHE A 76 -3.16 -2.28 1.07
C PHE A 76 -1.64 -2.08 0.96
N VAL A 77 -1.02 -2.70 -0.04
CA VAL A 77 0.42 -2.65 -0.25
C VAL A 77 0.85 -1.48 -1.13
N VAL A 78 0.18 -1.28 -2.26
CA VAL A 78 0.61 -0.37 -3.34
C VAL A 78 -0.09 1.00 -3.25
N GLY A 79 -1.20 1.07 -2.52
CA GLY A 79 -2.03 2.27 -2.39
C GLY A 79 -2.99 2.48 -3.57
N PHE A 80 -3.75 3.58 -3.54
CA PHE A 80 -4.79 3.94 -4.51
C PHE A 80 -4.48 3.87 -6.02
N PRO A 81 -3.24 4.09 -6.54
CA PRO A 81 -3.00 4.13 -7.98
C PRO A 81 -3.41 2.85 -8.73
N THR A 82 -3.43 1.72 -8.03
CA THR A 82 -3.81 0.42 -8.61
C THR A 82 -5.32 0.29 -8.87
N TYR A 83 -6.17 1.14 -8.27
CA TYR A 83 -7.62 1.11 -8.51
C TYR A 83 -7.94 1.27 -10.01
N PHE A 84 -7.23 2.20 -10.66
CA PHE A 84 -7.38 2.49 -12.08
C PHE A 84 -6.80 1.41 -13.00
N GLN A 85 -6.01 0.47 -12.47
CA GLN A 85 -5.32 -0.55 -13.25
C GLN A 85 -6.02 -1.91 -13.29
N PHE A 86 -7.04 -2.15 -12.44
CA PHE A 86 -7.79 -3.41 -12.44
C PHE A 86 -8.81 -3.48 -13.58
N LYS A 87 -8.31 -3.68 -14.81
CA LYS A 87 -9.10 -3.82 -16.04
C LYS A 87 -10.16 -4.93 -15.97
N LYS A 88 -9.94 -5.95 -15.13
CA LYS A 88 -10.88 -7.08 -14.89
C LYS A 88 -12.10 -6.68 -14.04
N LEU A 89 -11.97 -5.68 -13.16
CA LEU A 89 -13.10 -5.17 -12.35
C LEU A 89 -13.90 -4.09 -13.08
N ASN A 90 -13.25 -3.35 -14.00
CA ASN A 90 -13.82 -2.18 -14.68
C ASN A 90 -14.43 -2.46 -16.05
N ASN A 91 -14.27 -3.67 -16.60
CA ASN A 91 -15.07 -4.16 -17.73
C ASN A 91 -16.34 -4.83 -17.21
#